data_AF-A0A926AJQ0-F1
#
_entry.id   AF-A0A926AJQ0-F1
#
_cell.length_a   1.000
_cell.length_b   1.000
_cell.length_c   1.000
_cell.angle_alpha   90.00
_cell.angle_beta   90.00
_cell.angle_gamma   90.00
#
_symmetry.space_group_name_H-M   'P 1'
#
loop_
_entity.id
_entity.type
_entity.pdbx_description
1 polymer ?
#
loop_
_entity_poly.entity_id
_entity_poly.type
_entity_poly.pdbx_seq_one_letter_code
_entity_poly.pdbx_strand_id
1 'polypeptide(L)'
;MRDFDLVSVDWDSVRLMQAGQFTQETYYLEELMRWTLHRASDTSGRLLHLTAGGVSQPSPEGDGIYSVSVRGCIGVGSSGYLIEIEDSADRAITGRVALGASGALFVGVAKASRDHLPELRPSADAGLLQCGGRRRVYGLFADDADQGRYDYLQVAQFLKTPGGLTPDPDWLPECAFLGSCTGLWRGHEAVRLLARRALETLERTSLNSPPVFAAAAALAASLGSAAAAAEERQSARPYFVQLAGALTAQRSQLRILPGPNLTVYQEAMDELDAALTYLDGYWTLGRALVVIRRCFERLITLYPPLMQSLNQAAPAAPPPPAQWEIAERAPRPVTS
;
A
#
# COMPACT_ATOMS: atom_id res chain seq x y z
N MET A 1 8.43 -21.04 15.06
CA MET A 1 8.28 -20.83 16.53
C MET A 1 9.52 -21.24 17.32
N ARG A 2 10.59 -21.76 16.67
CA ARG A 2 11.90 -22.05 17.30
C ARG A 2 12.86 -20.83 17.28
N ASP A 3 12.41 -19.68 16.79
CA ASP A 3 13.27 -18.53 16.45
C ASP A 3 13.27 -17.41 17.50
N PHE A 4 12.51 -17.57 18.59
CA PHE A 4 12.42 -16.63 19.71
C PHE A 4 12.61 -17.39 21.02
N ASP A 5 13.46 -16.89 21.92
CA ASP A 5 13.81 -17.55 23.17
C ASP A 5 13.47 -16.69 24.41
N LEU A 6 12.18 -16.58 24.72
CA LEU A 6 11.68 -15.71 25.78
C LEU A 6 12.04 -16.21 27.20
N VAL A 7 13.24 -15.86 27.68
CA VAL A 7 13.74 -16.19 29.03
C VAL A 7 13.89 -14.92 29.88
N SER A 8 12.95 -14.68 30.79
CA SER A 8 12.98 -13.54 31.72
C SER A 8 13.84 -13.81 32.95
N VAL A 9 14.21 -12.72 33.65
CA VAL A 9 14.86 -12.81 34.97
C VAL A 9 13.80 -12.95 36.06
N ASP A 10 13.98 -13.92 36.96
CA ASP A 10 13.21 -14.01 38.20
C ASP A 10 13.75 -13.02 39.23
N TRP A 11 13.18 -11.81 39.26
CA TRP A 11 13.61 -10.72 40.13
C TRP A 11 13.44 -11.01 41.63
N ASP A 12 12.52 -11.89 42.01
CA ASP A 12 12.30 -12.26 43.42
C ASP A 12 13.47 -13.11 43.97
N SER A 13 14.20 -13.78 43.08
CA SER A 13 15.40 -14.56 43.41
C SER A 13 16.69 -13.73 43.48
N VAL A 14 16.66 -12.47 43.00
CA VAL A 14 17.85 -11.62 42.87
C VAL A 14 18.24 -11.00 44.21
N ARG A 15 19.33 -11.50 44.80
CA ARG A 15 19.89 -10.96 46.05
C ARG A 15 20.91 -9.84 45.85
N LEU A 16 21.56 -9.80 44.69
CA LEU A 16 22.54 -8.79 44.29
C LEU A 16 22.36 -8.51 42.80
N MET A 17 22.24 -7.23 42.44
CA MET A 17 22.08 -6.80 41.06
C MET A 17 23.39 -6.98 40.28
N GLN A 18 23.32 -7.67 39.14
CA GLN A 18 24.45 -7.91 38.25
C GLN A 18 24.13 -7.47 36.81
N ALA A 19 25.14 -7.02 36.08
CA ALA A 19 24.99 -6.59 34.68
C ALA A 19 24.40 -7.67 33.75
N GLY A 20 24.62 -8.95 34.07
CA GLY A 20 24.05 -10.08 33.33
C GLY A 20 22.52 -10.12 33.39
N GLN A 21 21.92 -9.79 34.55
CA GLN A 21 20.46 -9.76 34.72
C GLN A 21 19.83 -8.67 33.86
N PHE A 22 20.38 -7.45 33.86
CA PHE A 22 19.91 -6.37 33.01
C PHE A 22 20.07 -6.70 31.52
N THR A 23 21.16 -7.38 31.14
CA THR A 23 21.39 -7.79 29.75
C THR A 23 20.36 -8.84 29.32
N GLN A 24 20.09 -9.82 30.16
CA GLN A 24 19.09 -10.86 29.91
C GLN A 24 17.68 -10.29 29.83
N GLU A 25 17.30 -9.41 30.76
CA GLU A 25 15.99 -8.75 30.75
C GLU A 25 15.82 -7.87 29.49
N THR A 26 16.88 -7.16 29.08
CA THR A 26 16.88 -6.40 27.83
C THR A 26 16.65 -7.31 26.62
N TYR A 27 17.31 -8.47 26.59
CA TYR A 27 17.14 -9.45 25.51
C TYR A 27 15.71 -10.01 25.48
N TYR A 28 15.16 -10.36 26.65
CA TYR A 28 13.78 -10.82 26.79
C TYR A 28 12.78 -9.78 26.25
N LEU A 29 12.91 -8.52 26.66
CA LEU A 29 12.05 -7.44 26.18
C LEU A 29 12.19 -7.21 24.67
N GLU A 30 13.42 -7.23 24.15
CA GLU A 30 13.67 -7.09 22.71
C GLU A 30 13.05 -8.25 21.92
N GLU A 31 13.20 -9.50 22.38
CA GLU A 31 12.56 -10.65 21.74
C GLU A 31 11.05 -10.63 21.81
N LEU A 32 10.47 -10.17 22.92
CA LEU A 32 9.03 -10.00 23.05
C LEU A 32 8.49 -8.95 22.07
N MET A 33 9.20 -7.82 21.94
CA MET A 33 8.89 -6.81 20.93
C MET A 33 9.02 -7.36 19.51
N ARG A 34 10.13 -8.04 19.20
CA ARG A 34 10.36 -8.65 17.88
C ARG A 34 9.29 -9.69 17.56
N TRP A 35 8.89 -10.53 18.51
CA TRP A 35 7.81 -11.50 18.31
C TRP A 35 6.49 -10.80 17.97
N THR A 36 6.17 -9.73 18.68
CA THR A 36 4.96 -8.93 18.42
C THR A 36 5.02 -8.29 17.03
N LEU A 37 6.16 -7.68 16.66
CA LEU A 37 6.36 -7.06 15.36
C LEU A 37 6.38 -8.07 14.21
N HIS A 38 7.01 -9.23 14.40
CA HIS A 38 7.06 -10.33 13.45
C HIS A 38 5.67 -10.92 13.19
N ARG A 39 4.82 -11.06 14.22
CA ARG A 39 3.43 -11.50 14.03
C ARG A 39 2.58 -10.45 13.31
N ALA A 40 2.90 -9.18 13.49
CA ALA A 40 2.21 -8.11 12.79
C ALA A 40 2.65 -8.03 11.33
N SER A 41 3.93 -8.26 11.02
CA SER A 41 4.45 -8.34 9.66
C SER A 41 4.16 -9.71 9.04
N ASP A 42 3.26 -9.80 8.06
CA ASP A 42 3.28 -10.93 7.12
C ASP A 42 4.72 -11.17 6.65
N THR A 43 5.10 -12.40 6.29
CA THR A 43 6.46 -12.96 6.13
C THR A 43 7.57 -12.11 5.45
N SER A 44 7.26 -10.97 4.85
CA SER A 44 8.18 -9.96 4.33
C SER A 44 8.27 -8.75 5.27
N GLY A 45 9.48 -8.20 5.47
CA GLY A 45 9.67 -6.96 6.23
C GLY A 45 8.72 -5.83 5.80
N ARG A 46 8.37 -4.93 6.71
CA ARG A 46 7.41 -3.85 6.50
C ARG A 46 7.99 -2.47 6.78
N LEU A 47 7.81 -1.57 5.83
CA LEU A 47 8.15 -0.16 5.97
C LEU A 47 7.06 0.57 6.76
N LEU A 48 7.47 1.29 7.82
CA LEU A 48 6.60 2.15 8.60
C LEU A 48 6.65 3.60 8.10
N HIS A 49 7.85 4.07 7.76
CA HIS A 49 8.09 5.42 7.24
C HIS A 49 9.34 5.46 6.37
N LEU A 50 9.29 6.17 5.24
CA LEU A 50 10.43 6.55 4.42
C LEU A 50 10.26 7.99 3.97
N THR A 51 11.16 8.87 4.41
CA THR A 51 11.19 10.27 3.99
C THR A 51 11.30 10.39 2.48
N ALA A 52 10.66 11.42 1.91
CA ALA A 52 10.77 11.78 0.50
C ALA A 52 12.24 12.02 0.10
N GLY A 53 12.74 11.29 -0.90
CA GLY A 53 14.17 11.36 -1.27
C GLY A 53 15.10 10.78 -0.19
N GLY A 54 14.56 9.96 0.71
CA GLY A 54 15.33 9.26 1.75
C GLY A 54 16.30 8.24 1.19
N VAL A 55 16.10 7.76 -0.04
CA VAL A 55 17.07 6.95 -0.79
C VAL A 55 17.67 7.81 -1.89
N SER A 56 19.00 7.89 -1.96
CA SER A 56 19.69 8.65 -3.01
C SER A 56 19.60 7.97 -4.36
N GLN A 57 19.76 8.76 -5.43
CA GLN A 57 20.01 8.19 -6.74
C GLN A 57 21.37 7.45 -6.73
N PRO A 58 21.46 6.22 -7.27
CA PRO A 58 22.72 5.50 -7.31
C PRO A 58 23.74 6.22 -8.19
N SER A 59 24.91 6.52 -7.62
CA SER A 59 26.02 7.14 -8.36
C SER A 59 27.00 6.04 -8.80
N PRO A 60 27.35 5.94 -10.09
CA PRO A 60 28.29 4.92 -10.56
C PRO A 60 29.70 5.20 -10.05
N GLU A 61 30.40 4.16 -9.58
CA GLU A 61 31.78 4.26 -9.11
C GLU A 61 32.77 3.39 -9.91
N GLY A 62 32.30 2.75 -10.98
CA GLY A 62 33.07 1.81 -11.79
C GLY A 62 32.71 0.35 -11.51
N ASP A 63 33.03 -0.55 -12.45
CA ASP A 63 32.89 -2.01 -12.32
C ASP A 63 31.51 -2.52 -11.85
N GLY A 64 30.43 -1.81 -12.21
CA GLY A 64 29.07 -2.17 -11.80
C GLY A 64 28.76 -1.91 -10.32
N ILE A 65 29.61 -1.14 -9.63
CA ILE A 65 29.43 -0.70 -8.26
C ILE A 65 28.82 0.69 -8.25
N TYR A 66 27.86 0.90 -7.35
CA TYR A 66 27.18 2.16 -7.16
C TYR A 66 27.24 2.60 -5.71
N SER A 67 27.48 3.89 -5.45
CA SER A 67 27.23 4.48 -4.14
C SER A 67 25.78 4.88 -3.99
N VAL A 68 25.22 4.52 -2.83
CA VAL A 68 23.86 4.85 -2.44
C VAL A 68 23.86 5.26 -0.98
N SER A 69 22.93 6.16 -0.61
CA SER A 69 22.65 6.51 0.77
C SER A 69 21.18 6.36 1.12
N VAL A 70 20.91 6.05 2.39
CA VAL A 70 19.56 5.92 2.96
C VAL A 70 19.47 6.72 4.26
N ARG A 71 18.39 7.51 4.41
CA ARG A 71 18.03 8.30 5.60
C ARG A 71 16.52 8.32 5.83
N GLY A 72 16.10 8.68 7.04
CA GLY A 72 14.69 8.87 7.38
C GLY A 72 13.85 7.62 7.12
N CYS A 73 14.37 6.46 7.51
CA CYS A 73 13.74 5.16 7.26
C CYS A 73 13.43 4.47 8.59
N ILE A 74 12.15 4.13 8.77
CA ILE A 74 11.67 3.35 9.90
C ILE A 74 10.92 2.14 9.35
N GLY A 75 11.29 0.96 9.80
CA GLY A 75 10.68 -0.27 9.34
C GLY A 75 11.02 -1.47 10.20
N VAL A 76 10.45 -2.61 9.85
CA VAL A 76 10.62 -3.88 10.56
C VAL A 76 11.12 -4.90 9.54
N GLY A 77 12.24 -5.55 9.82
CA GLY A 77 12.72 -6.66 8.98
C GLY A 77 11.83 -7.91 9.10
N SER A 78 12.08 -8.91 8.26
CA SER A 78 11.26 -10.14 8.25
C SER A 78 11.35 -10.94 9.56
N SER A 79 12.43 -10.79 10.32
CA SER A 79 12.65 -11.45 11.61
C SER A 79 12.21 -10.59 12.81
N GLY A 80 11.50 -9.48 12.55
CA GLY A 80 10.94 -8.58 13.55
C GLY A 80 11.91 -7.51 14.09
N TYR A 81 13.15 -7.43 13.58
CA TYR A 81 14.08 -6.40 14.04
C TYR A 81 13.68 -5.03 13.51
N LEU A 82 13.65 -4.06 14.41
CA LEU A 82 13.37 -2.67 14.10
C LEU A 82 14.57 -1.99 13.40
N ILE A 83 14.30 -1.31 12.30
CA ILE A 83 15.23 -0.47 11.57
C ILE A 83 14.81 0.97 11.81
N GLU A 84 15.70 1.77 12.39
CA GLU A 84 15.49 3.18 12.69
C GLU A 84 16.69 3.98 12.23
N ILE A 85 16.52 4.67 11.11
CA ILE A 85 17.50 5.55 10.50
C ILE A 85 16.92 6.96 10.55
N GLU A 86 17.57 7.83 11.32
CA GLU A 86 17.16 9.22 11.50
C GLU A 86 17.15 9.98 10.16
N ASP A 87 16.24 10.94 10.04
CA ASP A 87 16.17 11.83 8.87
C ASP A 87 17.17 12.98 9.01
N SER A 88 18.45 12.63 9.00
CA SER A 88 19.54 13.59 9.01
C SER A 88 20.69 13.11 8.12
N ALA A 89 21.34 14.06 7.45
CA ALA A 89 22.39 13.76 6.47
C ALA A 89 23.65 13.17 7.13
N ASP A 90 23.98 13.59 8.35
CA ASP A 90 25.10 13.08 9.16
C ASP A 90 24.85 11.66 9.70
N ARG A 91 23.58 11.24 9.77
CA ARG A 91 23.14 9.92 10.22
C ARG A 91 22.75 8.99 9.08
N ALA A 92 22.77 9.47 7.85
CA ALA A 92 22.51 8.67 6.66
C ALA A 92 23.49 7.50 6.57
N ILE A 93 22.99 6.32 6.24
CA ILE A 93 23.84 5.17 5.97
C ILE A 93 24.28 5.29 4.52
N THR A 94 25.58 5.27 4.29
CA THR A 94 26.17 5.28 2.96
C THR A 94 26.86 3.94 2.71
N GLY A 95 26.77 3.45 1.48
CA GLY A 95 27.34 2.16 1.12
C GLY A 95 27.59 2.04 -0.37
N ARG A 96 28.55 1.17 -0.70
CA ARG A 96 28.86 0.76 -2.07
C ARG A 96 28.16 -0.57 -2.31
N VAL A 97 27.26 -0.62 -3.29
CA VAL A 97 26.48 -1.81 -3.62
C VAL A 97 26.73 -2.21 -5.07
N ALA A 98 27.03 -3.50 -5.27
CA ALA A 98 27.06 -4.10 -6.60
C ALA A 98 25.65 -4.56 -6.94
N LEU A 99 24.86 -3.67 -7.55
CA LEU A 99 23.47 -3.96 -7.87
C LEU A 99 23.42 -4.95 -9.05
N GLY A 100 22.93 -6.16 -8.75
CA GLY A 100 22.78 -7.24 -9.72
C GLY A 100 21.65 -6.98 -10.72
N ALA A 101 21.22 -8.04 -11.42
CA ALA A 101 20.15 -7.94 -12.42
C ALA A 101 18.81 -7.43 -11.86
N SER A 102 18.55 -7.67 -10.56
CA SER A 102 17.33 -7.21 -9.90
C SER A 102 17.39 -5.74 -9.49
N GLY A 103 18.56 -5.10 -9.35
CA GLY A 103 18.65 -3.70 -8.90
C GLY A 103 17.98 -3.41 -7.54
N ALA A 104 17.76 -4.42 -6.70
CA ALA A 104 17.12 -4.26 -5.39
C ALA A 104 18.09 -3.65 -4.36
N LEU A 105 17.58 -2.83 -3.45
CA LEU A 105 18.35 -2.25 -2.35
C LEU A 105 17.69 -2.56 -1.01
N PHE A 106 18.48 -3.17 -0.13
CA PHE A 106 18.07 -3.54 1.22
C PHE A 106 18.85 -2.75 2.26
N VAL A 107 18.15 -2.38 3.33
CA VAL A 107 18.76 -2.01 4.61
C VAL A 107 18.78 -3.26 5.48
N GLY A 108 19.96 -3.67 5.91
CA GLY A 108 20.14 -4.74 6.89
C GLY A 108 20.44 -4.18 8.27
N VAL A 109 19.80 -4.71 9.31
CA VAL A 109 20.17 -4.48 10.72
C VAL A 109 20.81 -5.72 11.29
N ALA A 110 21.98 -5.57 11.93
CA ALA A 110 22.69 -6.70 12.50
C ALA A 110 21.85 -7.36 13.60
N LYS A 111 21.68 -8.69 13.52
CA LYS A 111 20.97 -9.46 14.53
C LYS A 111 21.80 -9.52 15.80
N ALA A 112 21.18 -9.21 16.93
CA ALA A 112 21.81 -9.39 18.23
C ALA A 112 21.98 -10.89 18.51
N SER A 113 23.22 -11.34 18.72
CA SER A 113 23.52 -12.70 19.20
C SER A 113 23.68 -12.69 20.71
N ARG A 114 23.19 -13.73 21.40
CA ARG A 114 23.43 -13.91 22.84
C ARG A 114 24.90 -14.16 23.16
N ASP A 115 25.61 -14.80 22.22
CA ASP A 115 27.01 -15.21 22.40
C ASP A 115 27.99 -14.07 22.11
N HIS A 116 27.54 -13.03 21.40
CA HIS A 116 28.36 -11.91 20.99
C HIS A 116 27.61 -10.62 21.32
N LEU A 117 28.08 -9.90 22.36
CA LEU A 117 27.71 -8.51 22.55
C LEU A 117 27.95 -7.79 21.21
N PRO A 118 26.93 -7.15 20.61
CA PRO A 118 27.07 -6.54 19.28
C PRO A 118 28.27 -5.58 19.28
N GLU A 119 29.08 -5.59 18.22
CA GLU A 119 30.32 -4.79 18.15
C GLU A 119 30.08 -3.34 18.58
N LEU A 120 30.64 -3.01 19.75
CA LEU A 120 30.38 -1.79 20.49
C LEU A 120 31.28 -0.67 19.96
N ARG A 121 30.70 0.45 19.50
CA ARG A 121 31.47 1.68 19.27
C ARG A 121 31.18 2.71 20.36
N PRO A 122 32.18 3.25 21.06
CA PRO A 122 31.98 4.35 22.00
C PRO A 122 31.48 5.60 21.25
N SER A 123 30.44 6.24 21.79
CA SER A 123 30.01 7.57 21.38
C SER A 123 30.97 8.60 21.99
N ALA A 124 31.45 9.55 21.18
CA ALA A 124 32.51 10.48 21.56
C ALA A 124 32.08 11.60 22.53
N ASP A 125 30.79 11.72 22.87
CA ASP A 125 30.24 12.91 23.56
C ASP A 125 30.10 12.79 25.09
N ALA A 126 30.60 11.74 25.72
CA ALA A 126 30.33 11.51 27.13
C ALA A 126 31.43 12.07 28.05
N GLY A 127 31.41 13.39 28.28
CA GLY A 127 32.11 14.02 29.39
C GLY A 127 31.28 13.95 30.68
N LEU A 128 31.81 13.28 31.71
CA LEU A 128 31.42 13.34 33.14
C LEU A 128 30.26 12.47 33.67
N LEU A 129 29.38 11.89 32.84
CA LEU A 129 28.45 10.81 33.24
C LEU A 129 28.35 9.81 32.07
N GLN A 130 29.33 8.91 31.95
CA GLN A 130 29.47 8.01 30.80
C GLN A 130 28.49 6.83 30.82
N CYS A 131 27.21 7.11 30.62
CA CYS A 131 26.28 6.12 30.10
C CYS A 131 26.59 5.92 28.61
N GLY A 132 27.39 4.90 28.29
CA GLY A 132 27.65 4.50 26.91
C GLY A 132 26.38 3.96 26.26
N GLY A 133 25.79 4.72 25.33
CA GLY A 133 24.67 4.25 24.51
C GLY A 133 25.13 3.21 23.49
N ARG A 134 24.35 2.13 23.30
CA ARG A 134 24.57 1.13 22.24
C ARG A 134 23.88 1.61 20.96
N ARG A 135 24.59 1.62 19.82
CA ARG A 135 24.02 1.94 18.50
C ARG A 135 23.87 0.66 17.68
N ARG A 136 22.72 0.47 17.03
CA ARG A 136 22.51 -0.62 16.08
C ARG A 136 23.47 -0.47 14.90
N VAL A 137 23.95 -1.59 14.39
CA VAL A 137 24.79 -1.64 13.18
C VAL A 137 23.87 -1.89 11.99
N TYR A 138 23.95 -0.97 11.03
CA TYR A 138 23.19 -1.05 9.79
C TYR A 138 24.14 -1.18 8.59
N GLY A 139 23.65 -1.81 7.52
CA GLY A 139 24.36 -1.91 6.24
C GLY A 139 23.42 -1.79 5.05
N LEU A 140 23.96 -1.47 3.89
CA LEU A 140 23.25 -1.47 2.60
C LEU A 140 23.68 -2.67 1.77
N PHE A 141 22.71 -3.35 1.19
CA PHE A 141 22.94 -4.61 0.47
C PHE A 141 22.14 -4.64 -0.84
N ALA A 142 22.67 -5.35 -1.84
CA ALA A 142 22.03 -5.55 -3.14
C ALA A 142 21.11 -6.79 -3.17
N ASP A 143 21.26 -7.67 -2.18
CA ASP A 143 20.45 -8.85 -1.95
C ASP A 143 20.23 -9.05 -0.43
N ASP A 144 19.43 -10.04 -0.08
CA ASP A 144 19.16 -10.47 1.28
C ASP A 144 19.84 -11.80 1.61
N ALA A 145 20.99 -12.11 1.00
CA ALA A 145 21.59 -13.45 1.07
C ALA A 145 22.11 -13.85 2.47
N ASP A 146 22.54 -12.90 3.30
CA ASP A 146 23.07 -13.16 4.66
C ASP A 146 22.00 -12.98 5.74
N GLN A 147 20.83 -13.64 5.56
CA GLN A 147 19.73 -13.62 6.54
C GLN A 147 20.12 -14.20 7.90
N GLY A 148 21.26 -14.89 8.00
CA GLY A 148 21.79 -15.39 9.27
C GLY A 148 22.32 -14.26 10.17
N ARG A 149 23.00 -13.28 9.59
CA ARG A 149 23.63 -12.18 10.35
C ARG A 149 22.82 -10.91 10.40
N TYR A 150 22.04 -10.61 9.36
CA TYR A 150 21.25 -9.40 9.26
C TYR A 150 19.77 -9.71 9.08
N ASP A 151 18.93 -8.81 9.57
CA ASP A 151 17.50 -8.77 9.23
C ASP A 151 17.29 -7.65 8.21
N TYR A 152 16.62 -7.96 7.10
CA TYR A 152 16.60 -7.09 5.92
C TYR A 152 15.22 -6.46 5.71
N LEU A 153 15.25 -5.24 5.19
CA LEU A 153 14.09 -4.54 4.66
C LEU A 153 14.46 -3.96 3.29
N GLN A 154 13.70 -4.34 2.25
CA GLN A 154 13.87 -3.73 0.93
C GLN A 154 13.30 -2.30 0.96
N VAL A 155 14.12 -1.32 0.61
CA VAL A 155 13.74 0.11 0.66
C VAL A 155 13.69 0.76 -0.72
N ALA A 156 14.36 0.17 -1.72
CA ALA A 156 14.31 0.63 -3.09
C ALA A 156 14.49 -0.51 -4.10
N GLN A 157 14.11 -0.20 -5.33
CA GLN A 157 14.28 -1.03 -6.51
C GLN A 157 14.71 -0.11 -7.66
N PHE A 158 15.71 -0.53 -8.43
CA PHE A 158 16.25 0.23 -9.54
C PHE A 158 16.18 -0.57 -10.84
N LEU A 159 15.91 0.13 -11.93
CA LEU A 159 16.00 -0.38 -13.29
C LEU A 159 17.36 -0.04 -13.89
N LYS A 160 17.94 -1.01 -14.60
CA LYS A 160 19.17 -0.79 -15.37
C LYS A 160 18.82 -0.16 -16.71
N THR A 161 19.28 1.07 -16.90
CA THR A 161 19.15 1.82 -18.15
C THR A 161 20.53 2.01 -18.78
N PRO A 162 20.61 2.37 -20.08
CA PRO A 162 21.88 2.71 -20.71
C PRO A 162 22.61 3.88 -20.03
N GLY A 163 21.86 4.78 -19.38
CA GLY A 163 22.40 5.93 -18.64
C GLY A 163 22.75 5.64 -17.17
N GLY A 164 22.64 4.39 -16.72
CA GLY A 164 22.88 3.99 -15.32
C GLY A 164 21.62 3.43 -14.65
N LEU A 165 21.56 3.55 -13.33
CA LEU A 165 20.42 3.05 -12.56
C LEU A 165 19.42 4.16 -12.29
N THR A 166 18.14 3.86 -12.56
CA THR A 166 17.02 4.76 -12.26
C THR A 166 16.04 4.07 -11.33
N PRO A 167 15.40 4.78 -10.39
CA PRO A 167 14.35 4.18 -9.55
C PRO A 167 13.28 3.51 -10.40
N ASP A 168 12.85 2.31 -10.02
CA ASP A 168 11.74 1.62 -10.66
C ASP A 168 10.41 2.31 -10.31
N PRO A 169 9.68 2.87 -11.29
CA PRO A 169 8.42 3.58 -11.02
C PRO A 169 7.26 2.65 -10.67
N ASP A 170 7.35 1.36 -11.01
CA ASP A 170 6.28 0.38 -10.79
C ASP A 170 6.45 -0.40 -9.48
N TRP A 171 7.62 -0.28 -8.84
CA TRP A 171 7.91 -0.91 -7.56
C TRP A 171 7.57 0.01 -6.39
N LEU A 172 6.92 -0.55 -5.38
CA LEU A 172 6.73 0.08 -4.08
C LEU A 172 7.16 -0.91 -2.99
N PRO A 173 7.77 -0.42 -1.89
CA PRO A 173 8.09 -1.27 -0.75
C PRO A 173 6.81 -1.80 -0.10
N GLU A 174 6.90 -2.93 0.59
CA GLU A 174 5.82 -3.42 1.45
C GLU A 174 5.62 -2.44 2.61
N CYS A 175 4.53 -1.68 2.57
CA CYS A 175 4.22 -0.62 3.53
C CYS A 175 3.18 -1.08 4.56
N ALA A 176 3.37 -0.67 5.82
CA ALA A 176 2.34 -0.85 6.86
C ALA A 176 1.15 0.08 6.65
N PHE A 177 1.41 1.33 6.28
CA PHE A 177 0.40 2.39 6.13
C PHE A 177 0.45 3.04 4.75
N LEU A 178 -0.63 3.69 4.32
CA LEU A 178 -0.67 4.43 3.05
C LEU A 178 0.34 5.58 3.01
N GLY A 179 0.56 6.24 4.16
CA GLY A 179 1.54 7.31 4.32
C GLY A 179 2.98 6.83 4.54
N SER A 180 3.24 5.52 4.61
CA SER A 180 4.59 5.00 4.89
C SER A 180 5.63 5.36 3.83
N CYS A 181 5.22 5.61 2.58
CA CYS A 181 6.09 6.18 1.57
C CYS A 181 5.32 7.12 0.64
N THR A 182 6.02 8.13 0.13
CA THR A 182 5.39 9.16 -0.73
C THR A 182 4.82 8.61 -2.04
N GLY A 183 5.43 7.56 -2.60
CA GLY A 183 4.93 6.90 -3.82
C GLY A 183 3.56 6.26 -3.62
N LEU A 184 3.39 5.51 -2.52
CA LEU A 184 2.11 4.89 -2.17
C LEU A 184 1.03 5.94 -1.89
N TRP A 185 1.35 6.98 -1.12
CA TRP A 185 0.41 8.06 -0.83
C TRP A 185 -0.08 8.77 -2.10
N ARG A 186 0.83 9.12 -3.02
CA ARG A 186 0.47 9.72 -4.32
C ARG A 186 -0.36 8.77 -5.19
N GLY A 187 -0.02 7.48 -5.19
CA GLY A 187 -0.77 6.47 -5.93
C GLY A 187 -2.20 6.31 -5.41
N HIS A 188 -2.38 6.29 -4.08
CA HIS A 188 -3.68 6.31 -3.42
C HIS A 188 -4.50 7.55 -3.84
N GLU A 189 -3.90 8.74 -3.73
CA GLU A 189 -4.57 10.00 -4.10
C GLU A 189 -5.00 10.02 -5.58
N ALA A 190 -4.19 9.45 -6.48
CA ALA A 190 -4.55 9.32 -7.89
C ALA A 190 -5.76 8.39 -8.09
N VAL A 191 -5.79 7.24 -7.42
CA VAL A 191 -6.94 6.31 -7.45
C VAL A 191 -8.20 6.99 -6.90
N ARG A 192 -8.08 7.70 -5.78
CA ARG A 192 -9.18 8.45 -5.15
C ARG A 192 -9.75 9.51 -6.10
N LEU A 193 -8.88 10.25 -6.79
CA LEU A 193 -9.29 11.26 -7.78
C LEU A 193 -10.02 10.63 -8.96
N LEU A 194 -9.55 9.49 -9.46
CA LEU A 194 -10.21 8.76 -10.55
C LEU A 194 -11.57 8.22 -10.12
N ALA A 195 -11.69 7.65 -8.91
CA ALA A 195 -12.97 7.19 -8.36
C ALA A 195 -13.98 8.34 -8.22
N ARG A 196 -13.54 9.53 -7.80
CA ARG A 196 -14.38 10.74 -7.79
C ARG A 196 -14.79 11.18 -9.18
N ARG A 197 -13.86 11.21 -10.13
CA ARG A 197 -14.17 11.55 -11.53
C ARG A 197 -15.16 10.57 -12.15
N ALA A 198 -15.05 9.29 -11.81
CA ALA A 198 -16.00 8.24 -12.19
C ALA A 198 -17.41 8.53 -11.63
N LEU A 199 -17.52 8.88 -10.35
CA LEU A 199 -18.77 9.31 -9.72
C LEU A 199 -19.38 10.53 -10.42
N GLU A 200 -18.60 11.59 -10.62
CA GLU A 200 -19.04 12.82 -11.32
C GLU A 200 -19.49 12.55 -12.76
N THR A 201 -18.89 11.54 -13.42
CA THR A 201 -19.26 11.14 -14.78
C THR A 201 -20.62 10.45 -14.77
N LEU A 202 -20.87 9.54 -13.81
CA LEU A 202 -22.17 8.90 -13.62
C LEU A 202 -23.26 9.92 -13.29
N GLU A 203 -22.99 10.86 -12.39
CA GLU A 203 -23.94 11.91 -12.00
C GLU A 203 -24.35 12.74 -13.22
N ARG A 204 -23.38 13.25 -13.99
CA ARG A 204 -23.63 14.05 -15.19
C ARG A 204 -24.40 13.31 -16.28
N THR A 205 -24.22 12.00 -16.40
CA THR A 205 -24.83 11.18 -17.46
C THR A 205 -26.19 10.59 -17.08
N SER A 206 -26.60 10.70 -15.80
CA SER A 206 -27.82 10.09 -15.26
C SER A 206 -29.13 10.85 -15.48
N LEU A 207 -29.09 12.08 -16.02
CA LEU A 207 -30.16 13.08 -15.87
C LEU A 207 -31.43 12.86 -16.72
N ASN A 208 -31.47 11.87 -17.61
CA ASN A 208 -32.45 11.87 -18.71
C ASN A 208 -33.53 10.77 -18.66
N SER A 209 -33.42 9.74 -17.82
CA SER A 209 -34.49 8.75 -17.64
C SER A 209 -34.39 7.94 -16.33
N PRO A 210 -35.52 7.52 -15.72
CA PRO A 210 -35.53 6.71 -14.50
C PRO A 210 -34.68 5.42 -14.52
N PRO A 211 -34.67 4.59 -15.59
CA PRO A 211 -33.84 3.39 -15.62
C PRO A 211 -32.34 3.70 -15.70
N VAL A 212 -31.96 4.77 -16.41
CA VAL A 212 -30.57 5.23 -16.48
C VAL A 212 -30.12 5.78 -15.13
N PHE A 213 -30.98 6.54 -14.44
CA PHE A 213 -30.70 7.01 -13.09
C PHE A 213 -30.50 5.85 -12.10
N ALA A 214 -31.36 4.83 -12.12
CA ALA A 214 -31.23 3.67 -11.24
C ALA A 214 -29.93 2.89 -11.49
N ALA A 215 -29.55 2.69 -12.76
CA ALA A 215 -28.29 2.06 -13.14
C ALA A 215 -27.07 2.89 -12.67
N ALA A 216 -27.10 4.20 -12.93
CA ALA A 216 -26.03 5.11 -12.52
C ALA A 216 -25.89 5.17 -10.99
N ALA A 217 -26.99 5.19 -10.24
CA ALA A 217 -26.98 5.18 -8.78
C ALA A 217 -26.41 3.87 -8.22
N ALA A 218 -26.76 2.72 -8.80
CA ALA A 218 -26.20 1.44 -8.38
C ALA A 218 -24.67 1.41 -8.60
N LEU A 219 -24.21 1.82 -9.78
CA LEU A 219 -22.77 1.93 -10.08
C LEU A 219 -22.08 2.95 -9.17
N ALA A 220 -22.71 4.10 -8.89
CA ALA A 220 -22.12 5.10 -8.02
C ALA A 220 -21.93 4.59 -6.59
N ALA A 221 -22.89 3.82 -6.07
CA ALA A 221 -22.84 3.31 -4.70
C ALA A 221 -21.60 2.45 -4.42
N SER A 222 -21.12 1.67 -5.40
CA SER A 222 -19.93 0.82 -5.23
C SER A 222 -18.61 1.58 -5.33
N LEU A 223 -18.59 2.81 -5.85
CA LEU A 223 -17.39 3.67 -5.92
C LEU A 223 -17.16 4.50 -4.65
N GLY A 224 -18.16 4.60 -3.78
CA GLY A 224 -18.11 5.47 -2.61
C GLY A 224 -16.92 5.20 -1.70
N SER A 225 -16.60 3.93 -1.44
CA SER A 225 -15.45 3.54 -0.62
C SER A 225 -14.10 3.90 -1.26
N ALA A 226 -13.99 3.81 -2.58
CA ALA A 226 -12.78 4.19 -3.32
C ALA A 226 -12.60 5.71 -3.44
N ALA A 227 -13.69 6.47 -3.43
CA ALA A 227 -13.69 7.94 -3.51
C ALA A 227 -13.58 8.65 -2.14
N ALA A 228 -13.79 7.90 -1.05
CA ALA A 228 -13.66 8.38 0.31
C ALA A 228 -12.23 8.84 0.61
N ALA A 229 -12.10 9.79 1.54
CA ALA A 229 -10.78 10.16 2.04
C ALA A 229 -10.22 9.02 2.90
N ALA A 230 -8.98 8.61 2.63
CA ALA A 230 -8.23 7.73 3.50
C ALA A 230 -7.29 8.55 4.38
N GLU A 231 -7.00 8.05 5.57
CA GLU A 231 -5.99 8.64 6.46
C GLU A 231 -4.61 8.07 6.12
N GLU A 232 -3.54 8.88 6.30
CA GLU A 232 -2.16 8.43 6.11
C GLU A 232 -1.82 7.19 6.96
N ARG A 233 -2.43 7.06 8.13
CA ARG A 233 -2.26 5.94 9.07
C ARG A 233 -3.15 4.73 8.78
N GLN A 234 -3.98 4.79 7.75
CA GLN A 234 -4.75 3.61 7.34
C GLN A 234 -3.80 2.52 6.86
N SER A 235 -4.03 1.28 7.31
CA SER A 235 -3.21 0.15 6.88
C SER A 235 -3.37 -0.10 5.38
N ALA A 236 -2.25 -0.31 4.70
CA ALA A 236 -2.22 -0.43 3.24
C ALA A 236 -3.02 -1.66 2.76
N ARG A 237 -2.77 -2.85 3.29
CA ARG A 237 -3.43 -4.09 2.83
C ARG A 237 -4.97 -4.04 2.93
N PRO A 238 -5.57 -3.69 4.09
CA PRO A 238 -7.02 -3.52 4.19
C PRO A 238 -7.59 -2.51 3.19
N TYR A 239 -6.87 -1.44 2.88
CA TYR A 239 -7.28 -0.47 1.86
C TYR A 239 -7.37 -1.12 0.46
N PHE A 240 -6.38 -1.91 0.04
CA PHE A 240 -6.45 -2.62 -1.25
C PHE A 240 -7.57 -3.66 -1.29
N VAL A 241 -7.86 -4.34 -0.17
CA VAL A 241 -9.01 -5.25 -0.07
C VAL A 241 -10.33 -4.49 -0.25
N GLN A 242 -10.47 -3.30 0.34
CA GLN A 242 -11.65 -2.44 0.13
C GLN A 242 -11.81 -2.03 -1.35
N LEU A 243 -10.70 -1.67 -2.01
CA LEU A 243 -10.71 -1.35 -3.44
C LEU A 243 -11.08 -2.57 -4.30
N ALA A 244 -10.56 -3.75 -3.99
CA ALA A 244 -10.95 -4.99 -4.66
C ALA A 244 -12.46 -5.26 -4.51
N GLY A 245 -13.02 -5.00 -3.32
CA GLY A 245 -14.46 -5.06 -3.07
C GLY A 245 -15.26 -4.10 -3.95
N ALA A 246 -14.80 -2.86 -4.10
CA ALA A 246 -15.42 -1.87 -4.99
C ALA A 246 -15.40 -2.32 -6.46
N LEU A 247 -14.25 -2.83 -6.95
CA LEU A 247 -14.12 -3.34 -8.31
C LEU A 247 -14.96 -4.60 -8.55
N THR A 248 -15.09 -5.47 -7.55
CA THR A 248 -15.94 -6.67 -7.61
C THR A 248 -17.42 -6.29 -7.73
N ALA A 249 -17.85 -5.28 -6.96
CA ALA A 249 -19.21 -4.75 -7.02
C ALA A 249 -19.48 -4.09 -8.39
N GLN A 250 -18.54 -3.27 -8.90
CA GLN A 250 -18.58 -2.70 -10.24
C GLN A 250 -18.77 -3.76 -11.33
N ARG A 251 -17.89 -4.77 -11.33
CA ARG A 251 -17.97 -5.89 -12.27
C ARG A 251 -19.34 -6.58 -12.22
N SER A 252 -19.84 -6.85 -11.02
CA SER A 252 -21.12 -7.54 -10.84
C SER A 252 -22.30 -6.71 -11.35
N GLN A 253 -22.30 -5.40 -11.06
CA GLN A 253 -23.32 -4.47 -11.53
C GLN A 253 -23.31 -4.33 -13.05
N LEU A 254 -22.12 -4.18 -13.65
CA LEU A 254 -21.96 -4.10 -15.11
C LEU A 254 -22.47 -5.35 -15.83
N ARG A 255 -22.28 -6.55 -15.27
CA ARG A 255 -22.79 -7.81 -15.84
C ARG A 255 -24.31 -7.95 -15.79
N ILE A 256 -24.98 -7.28 -14.84
CA ILE A 256 -26.45 -7.30 -14.71
C ILE A 256 -27.10 -6.34 -15.69
N LEU A 257 -26.41 -5.24 -16.03
CA LEU A 257 -26.90 -4.30 -17.04
C LEU A 257 -26.97 -5.00 -18.40
N PRO A 258 -27.98 -4.69 -19.23
CA PRO A 258 -28.10 -5.28 -20.55
C PRO A 258 -26.82 -4.99 -21.33
N GLY A 259 -26.09 -6.05 -21.67
CA GLY A 259 -24.76 -5.98 -22.27
C GLY A 259 -24.81 -5.19 -23.58
N PRO A 260 -24.30 -3.95 -23.61
CA PRO A 260 -24.33 -3.20 -24.83
C PRO A 260 -23.22 -3.76 -25.74
N ASN A 261 -23.47 -3.91 -27.04
CA ASN A 261 -22.47 -4.35 -28.03
C ASN A 261 -21.40 -3.26 -28.25
N LEU A 262 -20.74 -2.83 -27.17
CA LEU A 262 -19.73 -1.78 -27.11
C LEU A 262 -18.38 -2.43 -26.87
N THR A 263 -17.41 -2.15 -27.74
CA THR A 263 -16.02 -2.59 -27.57
C THR A 263 -15.44 -2.10 -26.23
N VAL A 264 -15.73 -0.85 -25.86
CA VAL A 264 -15.31 -0.23 -24.59
C VAL A 264 -15.87 -0.95 -23.36
N TYR A 265 -17.05 -1.58 -23.47
CA TYR A 265 -17.61 -2.40 -22.39
C TYR A 265 -16.78 -3.66 -22.20
N GLN A 266 -16.46 -4.36 -23.28
CA GLN A 266 -15.62 -5.56 -23.21
C GLN A 266 -14.23 -5.24 -22.66
N GLU A 267 -13.59 -4.16 -23.15
CA GLU A 267 -12.28 -3.72 -22.64
C GLU A 267 -12.30 -3.42 -21.13
N ALA A 268 -13.34 -2.75 -20.64
CA ALA A 268 -13.47 -2.46 -19.21
C ALA A 268 -13.72 -3.73 -18.38
N MET A 269 -14.51 -4.67 -18.90
CA MET A 269 -14.75 -5.96 -18.25
C MET A 269 -13.49 -6.82 -18.19
N ASP A 270 -12.72 -6.89 -19.27
CA ASP A 270 -11.46 -7.63 -19.35
C ASP A 270 -10.42 -7.05 -18.36
N GLU A 271 -10.33 -5.72 -18.26
CA GLU A 271 -9.42 -5.06 -17.32
C GLU A 271 -9.86 -5.28 -15.86
N LEU A 272 -11.17 -5.25 -15.57
CA LEU A 272 -11.69 -5.59 -14.24
C LEU A 272 -11.37 -7.05 -13.87
N ASP A 273 -11.60 -8.00 -14.77
CA ASP A 273 -11.33 -9.42 -14.53
C ASP A 273 -9.82 -9.68 -14.35
N ALA A 274 -8.97 -9.03 -15.15
CA ALA A 274 -7.52 -9.11 -15.00
C ALA A 274 -7.03 -8.53 -13.66
N ALA A 275 -7.56 -7.37 -13.26
CA ALA A 275 -7.19 -6.74 -12.00
C ALA A 275 -7.64 -7.56 -10.79
N LEU A 276 -8.88 -8.09 -10.79
CA LEU A 276 -9.38 -8.93 -9.71
C LEU A 276 -8.60 -10.25 -9.61
N THR A 277 -8.28 -10.89 -10.75
CA THR A 277 -7.44 -12.09 -10.77
C THR A 277 -6.06 -11.83 -10.16
N TYR A 278 -5.48 -10.66 -10.43
CA TYR A 278 -4.20 -10.26 -9.82
C TYR A 278 -4.33 -10.02 -8.30
N LEU A 279 -5.41 -9.36 -7.86
CA LEU A 279 -5.65 -9.03 -6.45
C LEU A 279 -6.07 -10.25 -5.59
N ASP A 280 -6.59 -11.31 -6.20
CA ASP A 280 -6.88 -12.59 -5.55
C ASP A 280 -5.62 -13.45 -5.32
N GLY A 281 -4.50 -13.13 -5.99
CA GLY A 281 -3.24 -13.85 -5.89
C GLY A 281 -2.22 -13.24 -4.93
N TYR A 282 -0.94 -13.60 -5.10
CA TYR A 282 0.17 -12.92 -4.44
C TYR A 282 0.51 -11.65 -5.22
N TRP A 283 0.11 -10.50 -4.68
CA TRP A 283 0.32 -9.20 -5.31
C TRP A 283 1.30 -8.32 -4.52
N THR A 284 1.96 -7.42 -5.24
CA THR A 284 2.75 -6.31 -4.71
C THR A 284 1.96 -5.00 -4.78
N LEU A 285 2.21 -4.08 -3.82
CA LEU A 285 1.50 -2.81 -3.71
C LEU A 285 1.59 -1.94 -4.97
N GLY A 286 2.80 -1.82 -5.55
CA GLY A 286 3.03 -0.99 -6.73
C GLY A 286 2.19 -1.43 -7.93
N ARG A 287 2.22 -2.74 -8.24
CA ARG A 287 1.45 -3.28 -9.35
C ARG A 287 -0.06 -3.31 -9.06
N ALA A 288 -0.48 -3.50 -7.80
CA ALA A 288 -1.88 -3.39 -7.40
C ALA A 288 -2.45 -2.00 -7.71
N LEU A 289 -1.72 -0.93 -7.38
CA LEU A 289 -2.14 0.43 -7.76
C LEU A 289 -2.27 0.60 -9.26
N VAL A 290 -1.31 0.11 -10.05
CA VAL A 290 -1.34 0.25 -11.51
C VAL A 290 -2.57 -0.41 -12.11
N VAL A 291 -2.90 -1.65 -11.72
CA VAL A 291 -4.07 -2.35 -12.29
C VAL A 291 -5.39 -1.73 -11.82
N ILE A 292 -5.47 -1.27 -10.57
CA ILE A 292 -6.66 -0.59 -10.05
C ILE A 292 -6.87 0.76 -10.75
N ARG A 293 -5.79 1.52 -10.95
CA ARG A 293 -5.84 2.81 -11.66
C ARG A 293 -6.37 2.64 -13.07
N ARG A 294 -5.86 1.64 -13.81
CA ARG A 294 -6.34 1.30 -15.15
C ARG A 294 -7.83 0.94 -15.16
N CYS A 295 -8.30 0.18 -14.17
CA CYS A 295 -9.74 -0.12 -14.04
C CYS A 295 -10.57 1.16 -13.93
N PHE A 296 -10.20 2.10 -13.05
CA PHE A 296 -10.95 3.34 -12.91
C PHE A 296 -10.86 4.23 -14.16
N GLU A 297 -9.70 4.31 -14.82
CA GLU A 297 -9.56 4.99 -16.12
C GLU A 297 -10.53 4.41 -17.16
N ARG A 298 -10.63 3.07 -17.23
CA ARG A 298 -11.55 2.38 -18.15
C ARG A 298 -13.02 2.58 -17.78
N LEU A 299 -13.37 2.54 -16.51
CA LEU A 299 -14.74 2.82 -16.03
C LEU A 299 -15.18 4.24 -16.41
N ILE A 300 -14.32 5.24 -16.25
CA ILE A 300 -14.60 6.63 -16.66
C ILE A 300 -14.91 6.70 -18.17
N THR A 301 -14.15 5.97 -19.00
CA THR A 301 -14.40 5.93 -20.45
C THR A 301 -15.67 5.16 -20.83
N LEU A 302 -16.05 4.16 -20.04
CA LEU A 302 -17.22 3.31 -20.29
C LEU A 302 -18.54 4.01 -19.95
N TYR A 303 -18.60 4.75 -18.84
CA TYR A 303 -19.90 5.22 -18.34
C TYR A 303 -20.69 6.10 -19.31
N PRO A 304 -20.12 7.08 -20.03
CA PRO A 304 -20.88 7.88 -20.98
C PRO A 304 -21.57 7.06 -22.10
N PRO A 305 -20.86 6.22 -22.87
CA PRO A 305 -21.51 5.42 -23.92
C PRO A 305 -22.44 4.34 -23.34
N LEU A 306 -22.15 3.80 -22.15
CA LEU A 306 -23.05 2.86 -21.48
C LEU A 306 -24.39 3.52 -21.13
N MET A 307 -24.36 4.70 -20.49
CA MET A 307 -25.59 5.42 -20.13
C MET A 307 -26.38 5.84 -21.37
N GLN A 308 -25.70 6.23 -22.46
CA GLN A 308 -26.35 6.53 -23.73
C GLN A 308 -27.05 5.31 -24.33
N SER A 309 -26.39 4.15 -24.33
CA SER A 309 -26.97 2.89 -24.83
C SER A 309 -28.19 2.46 -24.01
N LEU A 310 -28.12 2.57 -22.67
CA LEU A 310 -29.25 2.29 -21.79
C LEU A 310 -30.43 3.23 -22.04
N ASN A 311 -30.15 4.51 -22.31
CA ASN A 311 -31.20 5.48 -22.61
C ASN A 311 -31.90 5.18 -23.95
N GLN A 312 -31.16 4.67 -24.94
CA GLN A 312 -31.72 4.26 -26.24
C GLN A 312 -32.51 2.95 -26.15
N ALA A 313 -32.12 2.06 -25.23
CA ALA A 313 -32.81 0.80 -24.97
C ALA A 313 -34.02 0.96 -24.04
N ALA A 314 -34.18 2.11 -23.38
CA ALA A 314 -35.30 2.37 -22.50
C ALA A 314 -36.62 2.37 -23.31
N PRO A 315 -37.67 1.67 -22.85
CA PRO A 315 -38.95 1.68 -23.52
C PRO A 315 -39.47 3.12 -23.59
N ALA A 316 -40.04 3.50 -24.74
CA ALA A 316 -40.66 4.81 -24.91
C ALA A 316 -41.65 5.05 -23.76
N ALA A 317 -41.58 6.24 -23.15
CA ALA A 317 -42.51 6.62 -22.10
C ALA A 317 -43.95 6.35 -22.59
N PRO A 318 -44.80 5.71 -21.75
CA PRO A 318 -46.19 5.53 -22.14
C PRO A 318 -46.76 6.89 -22.52
N PRO A 319 -47.53 6.99 -23.62
CA PRO A 319 -48.13 8.25 -24.01
C PRO A 319 -48.90 8.82 -22.81
N PRO A 320 -48.88 10.14 -22.59
CA PRO A 320 -49.65 10.73 -21.51
C PRO A 320 -51.09 10.21 -21.58
N PRO A 321 -51.71 9.86 -20.44
CA PRO A 321 -53.07 9.34 -20.43
C PRO A 321 -53.93 10.33 -21.23
N ALA A 322 -54.64 9.79 -22.20
CA ALA A 322 -55.44 10.62 -23.08
C ALA A 322 -56.42 11.42 -22.22
N GLN A 323 -56.61 12.70 -22.53
CA GLN A 323 -57.34 13.65 -21.67
C GLN A 323 -58.77 13.20 -21.29
N TRP A 324 -59.34 12.23 -22.01
CA TRP A 324 -60.62 11.60 -21.68
C TRP A 324 -60.57 10.66 -20.47
N GLU A 325 -59.43 10.01 -20.15
CA GLU A 325 -59.30 9.15 -18.95
C GLU A 325 -59.20 9.97 -17.65
N ILE A 326 -58.79 11.25 -17.74
CA ILE A 326 -58.78 12.18 -16.61
C ILE A 326 -60.21 12.66 -16.30
N ALA A 327 -61.07 12.76 -17.32
CA ALA A 327 -62.47 13.17 -17.15
C ALA A 327 -63.33 12.08 -16.49
N GLU A 328 -63.03 10.80 -16.69
CA GLU A 328 -63.78 9.68 -16.07
C GLU A 328 -63.43 9.43 -14.59
N ARG A 329 -62.31 9.97 -14.10
CA ARG A 329 -61.91 9.87 -12.69
C ARG A 329 -62.30 11.09 -11.84
N ALA A 330 -62.96 12.09 -12.42
CA ALA A 330 -63.52 13.18 -11.63
C ALA A 330 -64.68 12.64 -10.75
N PRO A 331 -64.63 12.82 -9.41
CA PRO A 331 -65.72 12.39 -8.54
C PRO A 331 -67.00 13.11 -8.95
N ARG A 332 -68.06 12.33 -9.24
CA ARG A 332 -69.38 12.88 -9.55
C ARG A 332 -69.84 13.73 -8.36
N PRO A 333 -70.32 14.97 -8.59
CA PRO A 333 -70.80 15.80 -7.51
C PRO A 333 -71.99 15.12 -6.84
N VAL A 334 -71.88 14.94 -5.52
CA VAL A 334 -72.98 14.45 -4.68
C VAL A 334 -74.03 15.57 -4.63
N THR A 335 -75.14 15.37 -5.33
CA THR A 335 -76.30 16.26 -5.23
C THR A 335 -77.03 15.94 -3.92
N SER A 336 -77.01 16.91 -3.00
CA SER A 336 -77.88 16.99 -1.82
C SER A 336 -79.23 17.62 -2.17
#